data_AF-A0A931CR87-F1
#
_entry.id   AF-A0A931CR87-F1
#
_cell.length_a   1.000
_cell.length_b   1.000
_cell.length_c   1.000
_cell.angle_alpha   90.00
_cell.angle_beta   90.00
_cell.angle_gamma   90.00
#
_symmetry.space_group_name_H-M   'P 1'
#
loop_
_entity.id
_entity.type
_entity.pdbx_description
1 polymer ?
#
loop_
_entity_poly.entity_id
_entity_poly.type
_entity_poly.pdbx_seq_one_letter_code
_entity_poly.pdbx_strand_id
1 'polypeptide(L)'
;VTCEQLVEKPVLREHPGMNQIPFIHVTAVCHVPFGGYPTAVYGHYDYDAQYLKRFAKAARDEAAFKAYQDRFIFGVKDHEQFLEKVGKDRLAAIAADPKTGYSVNMKRD
;
A
#
# COMPACT_ATOMS: atom_id res chain seq x y z
N VAL A 1 11.77 -6.15 5.21
CA VAL A 1 10.54 -5.53 5.73
C VAL A 1 10.33 -4.23 4.98
N THR A 2 9.21 -4.07 4.28
CA THR A 2 8.79 -2.75 3.77
C THR A 2 7.98 -2.05 4.85
N CYS A 3 8.04 -0.72 4.92
CA CYS A 3 7.28 0.05 5.90
C CYS A 3 6.74 1.36 5.32
N GLU A 4 5.61 1.80 5.88
CA GLU A 4 4.96 3.07 5.56
C GLU A 4 5.69 4.27 6.16
N GLN A 5 6.38 4.07 7.28
CA GLN A 5 7.14 5.11 7.98
C GLN A 5 8.47 4.54 8.46
N LEU A 6 9.52 5.34 8.30
CA LEU A 6 10.78 5.16 9.00
C LEU A 6 10.86 6.17 10.14
N VAL A 7 11.22 5.69 11.32
CA VAL A 7 11.36 6.52 12.52
C VAL A 7 12.73 6.33 13.15
N GLU A 8 13.15 7.34 13.91
CA GLU A 8 14.38 7.27 14.67
C GLU A 8 14.29 6.24 15.80
N LYS A 9 15.43 5.64 16.15
CA LYS A 9 15.50 4.57 17.17
C LYS A 9 14.88 4.93 18.53
N PRO A 10 14.93 6.19 19.03
CA PRO A 10 14.27 6.55 20.28
C PRO A 10 12.75 6.36 20.25
N VAL A 11 12.10 6.63 19.11
CA VAL A 11 10.63 6.49 18.96
C VAL A 11 10.18 5.06 19.24
N LEU A 12 10.90 4.07 18.68
CA LEU A 12 10.61 2.65 18.92
C LEU A 12 10.85 2.21 20.38
N ARG A 13 11.55 3.01 21.18
CA ARG A 13 11.82 2.73 22.60
C ARG A 13 10.81 3.37 23.55
N GLU A 14 9.93 4.26 23.07
CA GLU A 14 8.88 4.88 23.88
C GLU A 14 7.85 3.83 24.34
N HIS A 15 7.47 2.93 23.43
CA HIS A 15 6.52 1.85 23.69
C HIS A 15 7.07 0.51 23.18
N PRO A 16 8.13 -0.04 23.81
CA PRO A 16 8.85 -1.19 23.27
C PRO A 16 7.99 -2.47 23.18
N GLY A 17 6.93 -2.57 23.99
CA GLY A 17 5.96 -3.67 23.91
C GLY A 17 5.11 -3.67 22.63
N MET A 18 5.10 -2.58 21.85
CA MET A 18 4.42 -2.53 20.55
C MET A 18 5.32 -3.03 19.41
N ASN A 19 6.62 -3.22 19.63
CA ASN A 19 7.53 -3.71 18.59
C ASN A 19 7.33 -5.21 18.35
N GLN A 20 6.77 -5.58 17.20
CA GLN A 20 6.40 -6.98 16.91
C GLN A 20 7.56 -7.83 16.38
N ILE A 21 8.58 -7.21 15.77
CA ILE A 21 9.68 -7.92 15.10
C ILE A 21 11.03 -7.38 15.58
N PRO A 22 11.84 -8.17 16.31
CA PRO A 22 13.20 -7.80 16.68
C PRO A 22 14.13 -7.59 15.48
N PHE A 23 15.07 -6.64 15.59
CA PHE A 23 16.00 -6.30 14.50
C PHE A 23 16.88 -7.47 14.04
N ILE A 24 17.17 -8.43 14.93
CA ILE A 24 17.99 -9.61 14.62
C ILE A 24 17.35 -10.53 13.56
N HIS A 25 16.04 -10.41 13.34
CA HIS A 25 15.30 -11.17 12.32
C HIS A 25 15.13 -10.38 11.02
N VAL A 26 15.69 -9.17 10.92
CA VAL A 26 15.47 -8.26 9.79
C VAL A 26 16.80 -7.89 9.15
N THR A 27 17.00 -8.34 7.90
CA THR A 27 18.19 -8.00 7.11
C THR A 27 18.09 -6.64 6.42
N ALA A 28 16.88 -6.26 5.98
CA ALA A 28 16.65 -5.04 5.23
C ALA A 28 15.32 -4.39 5.63
N VAL A 29 15.35 -3.06 5.76
CA VAL A 29 14.17 -2.21 5.94
C VAL A 29 14.10 -1.24 4.77
N CYS A 30 12.98 -1.20 4.07
CA CYS A 30 12.77 -0.34 2.91
C CYS A 30 11.57 0.57 3.18
N HIS A 31 11.76 1.88 3.09
CA HIS A 31 10.66 2.85 3.14
C HIS A 31 9.89 2.80 1.82
N VAL A 32 8.68 2.24 1.86
CA VAL A 32 7.83 2.09 0.68
C VAL A 32 6.41 2.51 1.07
N PRO A 33 6.13 3.83 1.09
CA PRO A 33 4.78 4.33 1.31
C PRO A 33 3.79 3.73 0.30
N PHE A 34 2.59 3.40 0.77
CA PHE A 34 1.60 2.63 0.00
C PHE A 34 2.13 1.27 -0.48
N GLY A 35 3.07 0.66 0.24
CA GLY A 35 3.68 -0.63 -0.13
C GLY A 35 2.73 -1.82 -0.01
N GLY A 36 1.69 -1.69 0.80
CA GLY A 36 0.59 -2.67 0.92
C GLY A 36 -0.53 -2.45 -0.10
N TYR A 37 -0.55 -1.35 -0.85
CA TYR A 37 -1.58 -1.10 -1.86
C TYR A 37 -1.63 -2.26 -2.88
N PRO A 38 -2.82 -2.73 -3.29
CA PRO A 38 -4.16 -2.18 -3.05
C PRO A 38 -4.90 -2.71 -1.80
N THR A 39 -4.23 -3.43 -0.89
CA THR A 39 -4.84 -3.88 0.37
C THR A 39 -4.76 -2.81 1.46
N ALA A 40 -5.43 -3.05 2.59
CA ALA A 40 -5.46 -2.09 3.69
C ALA A 40 -4.19 -2.19 4.56
N VAL A 41 -3.71 -1.03 5.02
CA VAL A 41 -2.69 -0.92 6.08
C VAL A 41 -3.26 -0.04 7.18
N TYR A 42 -3.54 -0.66 8.32
CA TYR A 42 -4.21 -0.02 9.46
C TYR A 42 -3.52 1.29 9.86
N GLY A 43 -4.32 2.35 10.04
CA GLY A 43 -3.82 3.67 10.40
C GLY A 43 -3.21 4.49 9.25
N HIS A 44 -2.99 3.89 8.07
CA HIS A 44 -2.45 4.58 6.90
C HIS A 44 -3.47 4.70 5.77
N TYR A 45 -4.08 3.58 5.33
CA TYR A 45 -5.09 3.57 4.26
C TYR A 45 -5.94 2.30 4.28
N ASP A 46 -7.15 2.42 3.76
CA ASP A 46 -8.08 1.31 3.53
C ASP A 46 -7.81 0.63 2.17
N TYR A 47 -8.44 -0.52 1.91
CA TYR A 47 -8.25 -1.25 0.65
C TYR A 47 -8.95 -0.55 -0.52
N ASP A 48 -8.35 -0.52 -1.71
CA ASP A 48 -8.99 0.06 -2.90
C ASP A 48 -9.91 -0.97 -3.57
N ALA A 49 -11.16 -1.02 -3.11
CA ALA A 49 -12.18 -1.95 -3.61
C ALA A 49 -12.33 -1.89 -5.13
N GLN A 50 -12.30 -0.69 -5.71
CA GLN A 50 -12.47 -0.51 -7.15
C GLN A 50 -11.25 -0.99 -7.93
N TYR A 51 -10.03 -0.80 -7.40
CA TYR A 51 -8.82 -1.32 -8.01
C TYR A 51 -8.82 -2.84 -7.98
N LEU A 52 -9.13 -3.43 -6.83
CA LEU A 52 -9.24 -4.89 -6.67
C LEU A 52 -10.28 -5.50 -7.63
N LYS A 53 -11.45 -4.87 -7.80
CA LYS A 53 -12.46 -5.30 -8.80
C LYS A 53 -11.90 -5.25 -10.23
N ARG A 54 -11.19 -4.18 -10.60
CA ARG A 54 -10.57 -4.04 -11.94
C ARG A 54 -9.48 -5.09 -12.17
N PHE A 55 -8.63 -5.31 -11.18
CA PHE A 55 -7.60 -6.35 -11.21
C PHE A 55 -8.23 -7.74 -11.37
N ALA A 56 -9.20 -8.09 -10.54
CA ALA A 56 -9.89 -9.38 -10.59
C ALA A 56 -10.60 -9.61 -11.93
N LYS A 57 -11.14 -8.55 -12.55
CA LYS A 57 -11.72 -8.63 -13.90
C LYS A 57 -10.64 -8.88 -14.95
N ALA A 58 -9.53 -8.13 -14.92
CA ALA A 58 -8.43 -8.29 -15.87
C ALA A 58 -7.79 -9.68 -15.77
N ALA A 59 -7.61 -10.20 -14.56
CA ALA A 59 -6.98 -11.51 -14.31
C ALA A 59 -7.76 -12.72 -14.86
N ARG A 60 -9.01 -12.55 -15.29
CA ARG A 60 -9.84 -13.61 -15.89
C ARG A 60 -9.63 -13.80 -17.38
N ASP A 61 -8.93 -12.88 -18.04
CA ASP A 61 -8.66 -12.90 -19.47
C ASP A 61 -7.16 -12.71 -19.70
N GLU A 62 -6.55 -13.59 -20.48
CA GLU A 62 -5.09 -13.61 -20.66
C GLU A 62 -4.57 -12.32 -21.30
N ALA A 63 -5.25 -11.83 -22.35
CA ALA A 63 -4.84 -10.62 -23.04
C ALA A 63 -4.99 -9.38 -22.16
N ALA A 64 -6.11 -9.27 -21.42
CA ALA A 64 -6.34 -8.18 -20.48
C ALA A 64 -5.37 -8.23 -19.30
N PHE A 65 -5.05 -9.42 -18.79
CA PHE A 65 -4.09 -9.57 -17.70
C PHE A 65 -2.68 -9.22 -18.15
N LYS A 66 -2.28 -9.63 -19.36
CA LYS A 66 -1.00 -9.22 -19.95
C LYS A 66 -0.94 -7.70 -20.09
N ALA A 67 -1.99 -7.06 -20.62
CA ALA A 67 -2.05 -5.60 -20.74
C ALA A 67 -1.97 -4.90 -19.37
N TYR A 68 -2.57 -5.48 -18.32
CA TYR A 68 -2.43 -4.99 -16.95
C TYR A 68 -0.98 -5.09 -16.46
N GLN A 69 -0.32 -6.23 -16.63
CA GLN A 69 1.07 -6.44 -16.22
C GLN A 69 2.02 -5.51 -16.98
N ASP A 70 1.87 -5.41 -18.31
CA ASP A 70 2.67 -4.51 -19.14
C ASP A 70 2.51 -3.05 -18.69
N ARG A 71 1.31 -2.65 -18.23
CA ARG A 71 1.06 -1.28 -17.79
C ARG A 71 1.53 -0.95 -16.38
N PHE A 72 1.27 -1.83 -15.42
CA PHE A 72 1.41 -1.53 -13.98
C PHE A 72 2.55 -2.28 -13.29
N ILE A 73 3.16 -3.27 -13.95
CA ILE A 73 4.25 -4.09 -13.38
C ILE A 73 5.52 -3.94 -14.23
N PHE A 74 5.50 -4.36 -15.50
CA PHE A 74 6.69 -4.36 -16.34
C PHE A 74 6.96 -3.01 -17.02
N GLY A 75 5.93 -2.18 -17.20
CA GLY A 75 6.02 -0.84 -17.79
C GLY A 75 6.21 0.30 -16.79
N VAL A 76 6.61 -0.02 -15.56
CA VAL A 76 6.99 0.95 -14.52
C VAL A 76 8.42 0.67 -14.09
N LYS A 77 9.18 1.73 -13.80
CA LYS A 77 10.56 1.60 -13.31
C LYS A 77 10.62 1.17 -11.85
N ASP A 78 9.69 1.67 -11.04
CA ASP A 78 9.68 1.54 -9.58
C ASP A 78 8.26 1.72 -9.02
N HIS A 79 8.14 1.59 -7.70
CA HIS A 79 6.87 1.71 -6.98
C HIS A 79 6.26 3.11 -7.09
N GLU A 80 7.07 4.16 -7.15
CA GLU A 80 6.58 5.53 -7.28
C GLU A 80 5.87 5.72 -8.63
N GLN A 81 6.47 5.26 -9.74
CA GLN A 81 5.81 5.31 -11.05
C GLN A 81 4.54 4.47 -11.11
N PHE A 82 4.48 3.34 -10.38
CA PHE A 82 3.25 2.59 -10.23
C PHE A 82 2.16 3.44 -9.54
N LEU A 83 2.46 4.09 -8.42
CA LEU A 83 1.53 4.95 -7.70
C LEU A 83 1.10 6.19 -8.52
N GLU A 84 1.98 6.75 -9.34
CA GLU A 84 1.63 7.81 -10.29
C GLU A 84 0.57 7.35 -11.30
N LYS A 85 0.71 6.12 -11.83
CA LYS A 85 -0.29 5.52 -12.73
C LYS A 85 -1.61 5.19 -12.02
N VAL A 86 -1.58 4.87 -10.72
CA VAL A 86 -2.78 4.69 -9.89
C VAL A 86 -3.52 6.01 -9.71
N GLY A 87 -2.77 7.09 -9.46
CA GLY A 87 -3.27 8.46 -9.36
C GLY A 87 -3.43 8.93 -7.91
N LYS A 88 -2.95 10.15 -7.63
CA LYS A 88 -2.93 10.75 -6.28
C LYS A 88 -4.32 10.91 -5.66
N ASP A 89 -5.32 11.32 -6.45
CA ASP A 89 -6.69 11.50 -5.97
C ASP A 89 -7.29 10.18 -5.46
N ARG A 90 -6.93 9.07 -6.12
CA ARG A 90 -7.37 7.74 -5.72
C ARG A 90 -6.74 7.29 -4.41
N LEU A 91 -5.43 7.51 -4.27
CA LEU A 91 -4.70 7.22 -3.03
C LEU A 91 -5.21 8.09 -1.87
N ALA A 92 -5.53 9.36 -2.13
CA ALA A 92 -6.11 10.25 -1.13
C ALA A 92 -7.51 9.82 -0.67
N ALA A 93 -8.35 9.29 -1.57
CA ALA A 93 -9.70 8.83 -1.24
C ALA A 93 -9.72 7.63 -0.27
N ILE A 94 -8.66 6.83 -0.26
CA ILE A 94 -8.52 5.66 0.63
C ILE A 94 -7.69 5.95 1.88
N ALA A 95 -7.18 7.18 2.06
CA ALA A 95 -6.40 7.55 3.24
C ALA A 95 -7.21 7.29 4.52
N ALA A 96 -6.53 6.72 5.52
CA ALA A 96 -7.15 6.45 6.81
C ALA A 96 -7.46 7.77 7.54
N ASP A 97 -8.62 7.83 8.16
CA ASP A 97 -8.94 8.91 9.09
C ASP A 97 -8.18 8.69 10.41
N PRO A 98 -7.44 9.69 10.93
CA PRO A 98 -6.61 9.51 12.12
C PRO A 98 -7.37 9.11 13.38
N LYS A 99 -8.68 9.38 13.44
CA LYS A 99 -9.52 9.06 14.60
C LYS A 99 -10.02 7.62 14.56
N THR A 100 -10.32 7.10 13.37
CA THR A 100 -10.96 5.79 13.20
C THR A 100 -10.00 4.70 12.69
N GLY A 101 -8.87 5.07 12.08
CA GLY A 101 -7.86 4.15 11.55
C GLY A 101 -8.20 3.53 10.18
N TYR A 102 -9.35 3.89 9.60
CA TYR A 102 -9.84 3.43 8.28
C TYR A 102 -10.37 4.62 7.48
N SER A 103 -10.58 4.46 6.16
CA SER A 103 -11.16 5.53 5.34
C SER A 103 -12.66 5.67 5.60
N VAL A 104 -13.07 6.90 5.93
CA VAL A 104 -14.47 7.30 6.09
C VAL A 104 -15.09 7.83 4.79
N ASN A 105 -14.27 8.15 3.79
CA ASN A 105 -14.69 8.79 2.53
C ASN A 105 -14.66 7.84 1.32
N MET A 106 -14.29 6.58 1.52
CA MET A 106 -14.11 5.62 0.45
C MET A 106 -15.43 5.00 -0.03
N LYS A 107 -15.64 5.02 -1.35
CA LYS A 107 -16.71 4.25 -2.00
C LYS A 107 -16.31 2.77 -2.06
N ARG A 108 -17.09 1.89 -1.43
CA ARG A 108 -16.83 0.43 -1.35
C ARG A 108 -17.50 -0.35 -2.48
N ASP A 109 -18.46 0.31 -3.11
CA ASP A 109 -19.36 -0.09 -4.19
C ASP A 109 -18.72 0.11 -5.58
#